data_AF-A0A938LW52-F1
#
_entry.id   AF-A0A938LW52-F1
#
_cell.length_a   1.000
_cell.length_b   1.000
_cell.length_c   1.000
_cell.angle_alpha   90.00
_cell.angle_beta   90.00
_cell.angle_gamma   90.00
#
_symmetry.space_group_name_H-M   'P 1'
#
loop_
_entity.id
_entity.type
_entity.pdbx_description
1 polymer ?
#
loop_
_entity_poly.entity_id
_entity_poly.type
_entity_poly.pdbx_seq_one_letter_code
_entity_poly.pdbx_strand_id
1 'polypeptide(L)'
;MGYPITIAGGNLAKCLDNALDYSTPMTSFSPFYSDVGLGFDHAGGIKCLFLHYNRKTTRCFDPFLSLPSSVKEQKCSATSVAQLLEDGTARVAFCDHNTWIVECNGVRRLDFSVSHDSAFEELRCSAHAGNIHVFDGYFPTGDARDPDRRFPFVLGLRVIAGEASGSDGITGRIQITPDAGGRIALAFSARMLAVGHEAILNRLNAASGSVEDAVRRSQAWLEQAMGNLTLTAQDERECSVLSRCVHGLLSNSAEAPGFLSGRVSAFPSRGTYPTHYLWDSCFQNLALEQMHPRLAEDSLLLLAENLRADGKMAHFLCSTWMRPNESQPPLVGWAGLRLVKARHNLDLAARLLPALQRNTQWWLSQRMTRSGLVAAQSGLETGWDDSPRFDDGPTVACDINSYLLMQMRACAELSRMLGNTGEADRHEAHADRYAKLMVETLLDRETGLFWDRRVKDGTPVKVKTPACFLPMLAGVPIADAEMRAAIRSELLNPASFFGSMPFPSVAYDQASYQPDKCWRGPTWLPVAYLMLLLLDKAAYDVEAMNARRLLYRAIIRDGNIREFFNSQTGEGLGACEQGWTAAVCLKLHLEISAQTGNIVGLTHKET
;
A
#
# COMPACT_ATOMS: atom_id res chain seq x y z
N MET A 1 -17.77 -10.96 -28.24
CA MET A 1 -17.16 -12.21 -27.76
C MET A 1 -15.89 -11.81 -27.04
N GLY A 2 -15.96 -11.61 -25.72
CA GLY A 2 -14.79 -11.24 -24.92
C GLY A 2 -13.90 -12.46 -24.71
N TYR A 3 -12.58 -12.28 -24.78
CA TYR A 3 -11.63 -13.29 -24.35
C TYR A 3 -11.77 -13.42 -22.82
N PRO A 4 -12.20 -14.57 -22.26
CA PRO A 4 -12.09 -14.78 -20.84
C PRO A 4 -10.60 -14.93 -20.50
N ILE A 5 -9.95 -13.82 -20.14
CA ILE A 5 -8.68 -13.90 -19.42
C ILE A 5 -9.05 -14.13 -17.96
N THR A 6 -9.33 -15.39 -17.62
CA THR A 6 -9.32 -15.82 -16.24
C THR A 6 -7.86 -15.79 -15.80
N ILE A 7 -7.51 -14.98 -14.80
CA ILE A 7 -6.24 -15.18 -14.07
C ILE A 7 -6.41 -16.42 -13.16
N ALA A 8 -6.73 -17.56 -13.77
CA ALA A 8 -6.74 -18.86 -13.12
C ALA A 8 -5.40 -19.53 -13.47
N GLY A 9 -4.51 -19.65 -12.49
CA GLY A 9 -3.28 -20.45 -12.63
C GLY A 9 -2.20 -19.85 -13.54
N GLY A 10 -1.83 -18.57 -13.34
CA GLY A 10 -0.56 -18.06 -13.85
C GLY A 10 -0.61 -17.37 -15.22
N ASN A 11 -1.25 -16.19 -15.30
CA ASN A 11 -0.91 -15.27 -16.39
C ASN A 11 -0.77 -13.78 -16.01
N LEU A 12 -0.72 -13.47 -14.70
CA LEU A 12 -0.24 -12.18 -14.19
C LEU A 12 1.11 -11.83 -14.83
N ALA A 13 2.00 -12.83 -14.94
CA ALA A 13 3.32 -12.68 -15.54
C ALA A 13 3.27 -12.16 -16.98
N LYS A 14 2.41 -12.69 -17.87
CA LYS A 14 2.37 -12.21 -19.26
C LYS A 14 1.74 -10.82 -19.39
N CYS A 15 0.75 -10.47 -18.57
CA CYS A 15 0.19 -9.11 -18.62
C CYS A 15 1.15 -8.06 -18.02
N LEU A 16 2.19 -8.48 -17.28
CA LEU A 16 3.26 -7.63 -16.78
C LEU A 16 4.55 -7.68 -17.61
N ASP A 17 4.66 -8.61 -18.57
CA ASP A 17 5.81 -8.70 -19.46
C ASP A 17 5.98 -7.36 -20.21
N ASN A 18 7.15 -6.74 -20.05
CA ASN A 18 7.54 -5.45 -20.61
C ASN A 18 6.73 -4.23 -20.12
N ALA A 19 5.79 -4.42 -19.17
CA ALA A 19 5.02 -3.32 -18.57
C ALA A 19 5.71 -2.69 -17.35
N LEU A 20 6.76 -3.33 -16.83
CA LEU A 20 7.49 -2.90 -15.63
C LEU A 20 8.82 -2.22 -16.01
N ASP A 21 8.97 -0.96 -15.61
CA ASP A 21 10.20 -0.20 -15.76
C ASP A 21 11.06 -0.34 -14.49
N TYR A 22 12.03 -1.23 -14.47
CA TYR A 22 12.87 -1.42 -13.28
C TYR A 22 13.94 -0.33 -13.08
N SER A 23 14.00 0.73 -13.88
CA SER A 23 15.02 1.79 -13.76
C SER A 23 14.75 2.81 -12.64
N THR A 24 13.52 2.84 -12.10
CA THR A 24 13.09 3.82 -11.10
C THR A 24 12.87 3.17 -9.72
N PRO A 25 12.97 3.92 -8.61
CA PRO A 25 12.68 3.38 -7.29
C PRO A 25 11.23 2.90 -7.11
N MET A 26 10.29 3.50 -7.84
CA MET A 26 8.85 3.19 -7.79
C MET A 26 8.57 1.74 -8.18
N THR A 27 9.31 1.28 -9.18
CA THR A 27 9.06 0.03 -9.87
C THR A 27 10.26 -0.90 -9.81
N SER A 28 11.34 -0.55 -9.09
CA SER A 28 12.56 -1.35 -9.00
C SER A 28 12.30 -2.82 -8.61
N PHE A 29 13.15 -3.72 -9.04
CA PHE A 29 12.87 -5.15 -8.97
C PHE A 29 13.07 -5.67 -7.54
N SER A 30 11.98 -5.77 -6.81
CA SER A 30 11.87 -6.52 -5.56
C SER A 30 10.50 -7.21 -5.53
N PRO A 31 10.40 -8.40 -6.11
CA PRO A 31 9.09 -9.03 -6.26
C PRO A 31 8.47 -9.53 -4.94
N PHE A 32 9.18 -9.41 -3.81
CA PHE A 32 8.79 -9.87 -2.48
C PHE A 32 9.20 -8.84 -1.45
N TYR A 33 8.44 -8.74 -0.36
CA TYR A 33 8.69 -7.96 0.86
C TYR A 33 9.94 -7.06 0.77
N SER A 34 9.82 -5.82 0.30
CA SER A 34 10.93 -4.98 -0.12
C SER A 34 11.22 -3.84 0.85
N ASP A 35 12.34 -3.95 1.56
CA ASP A 35 13.13 -2.82 2.07
C ASP A 35 14.31 -2.52 1.12
N VAL A 36 14.56 -3.37 0.12
CA VAL A 36 15.60 -3.23 -0.90
C VAL A 36 15.04 -3.62 -2.28
N GLY A 37 15.43 -2.92 -3.36
CA GLY A 37 15.08 -3.31 -4.73
C GLY A 37 16.19 -3.04 -5.75
N LEU A 38 16.16 -3.72 -6.89
CA LEU A 38 17.21 -3.63 -7.90
C LEU A 38 16.81 -2.77 -9.10
N GLY A 39 17.73 -1.95 -9.60
CA GLY A 39 17.55 -1.17 -10.81
C GLY A 39 18.32 -1.70 -12.01
N PHE A 40 17.72 -1.59 -13.19
CA PHE A 40 18.29 -2.06 -14.46
C PHE A 40 18.22 -0.95 -15.52
N ASP A 41 19.24 -0.88 -16.37
CA ASP A 41 19.32 -0.01 -17.55
C ASP A 41 19.96 -0.76 -18.73
N HIS A 42 20.23 -0.04 -19.83
CA HIS A 42 20.74 -0.61 -21.08
C HIS A 42 22.24 -0.97 -21.09
N ALA A 43 22.96 -0.79 -19.98
CA ALA A 43 24.38 -1.09 -19.90
C ALA A 43 24.70 -2.47 -19.27
N GLY A 44 23.69 -3.34 -19.11
CA GLY A 44 23.85 -4.76 -18.76
C GLY A 44 24.16 -5.04 -17.28
N GLY A 45 23.57 -6.11 -16.74
CA GLY A 45 23.68 -6.48 -15.32
C GLY A 45 22.74 -5.67 -14.44
N ILE A 46 23.13 -5.48 -13.17
CA ILE A 46 22.34 -4.74 -12.18
C ILE A 46 23.02 -3.39 -11.91
N LYS A 47 22.26 -2.32 -12.14
CA LYS A 47 22.81 -0.97 -12.26
C LYS A 47 22.79 -0.19 -10.97
N CYS A 48 21.74 -0.35 -10.18
CA CYS A 48 21.65 0.30 -8.88
C CYS A 48 20.87 -0.55 -7.88
N LEU A 49 21.04 -0.19 -6.61
CA LEU A 49 20.29 -0.72 -5.48
C LEU A 49 19.44 0.40 -4.92
N PHE A 50 18.14 0.18 -4.77
CA PHE A 50 17.25 1.09 -4.07
C PHE A 50 17.07 0.60 -2.65
N LEU A 51 17.38 1.47 -1.69
CA LEU A 51 17.17 1.21 -0.27
C LEU A 51 15.94 1.99 0.18
N HIS A 52 14.96 1.31 0.77
CA HIS A 52 13.70 1.87 1.22
C HIS A 52 13.68 1.92 2.75
N TYR A 53 13.85 3.10 3.33
CA TYR A 53 14.02 3.25 4.78
C TYR A 53 13.46 4.57 5.33
N ASN A 54 12.69 4.50 6.42
CA ASN A 54 12.21 5.66 7.20
C ASN A 54 11.67 6.83 6.36
N ARG A 55 10.89 6.53 5.31
CA ARG A 55 10.29 7.48 4.33
C ARG A 55 11.22 7.98 3.23
N LYS A 56 12.46 7.54 3.19
CA LYS A 56 13.40 7.86 2.12
C LYS A 56 13.67 6.62 1.30
N THR A 57 13.62 6.82 -0.01
CA THR A 57 14.21 5.86 -0.94
C THR A 57 15.55 6.43 -1.38
N THR A 58 16.63 5.70 -1.15
CA THR A 58 17.95 6.10 -1.62
C THR A 58 18.42 5.15 -2.71
N ARG A 59 18.69 5.70 -3.89
CA ARG A 59 19.41 5.00 -4.94
C ARG A 59 20.89 4.96 -4.57
N CYS A 60 21.43 3.76 -4.49
CA CYS A 60 22.81 3.50 -4.15
C CYS A 60 23.53 2.88 -5.36
N PHE A 61 24.80 3.27 -5.50
CA PHE A 61 25.79 2.75 -6.45
C PHE A 61 25.52 3.04 -7.94
N ASP A 62 26.63 3.24 -8.66
CA ASP A 62 26.77 2.96 -10.09
C ASP A 62 27.59 1.65 -10.24
N PRO A 63 27.32 0.85 -11.28
CA PRO A 63 26.90 -0.56 -11.20
C PRO A 63 27.66 -1.45 -10.21
N PHE A 64 26.90 -2.09 -9.32
CA PHE A 64 27.44 -3.08 -8.37
C PHE A 64 27.63 -4.48 -8.99
N LEU A 65 26.90 -4.80 -10.07
CA LEU A 65 27.12 -5.96 -10.92
C LEU A 65 27.09 -5.49 -12.38
N SER A 66 28.25 -5.46 -13.01
CA SER A 66 28.41 -4.96 -14.38
C SER A 66 28.87 -6.06 -15.33
N LEU A 67 28.28 -6.06 -16.53
CA LEU A 67 28.69 -6.89 -17.65
C LEU A 67 29.36 -5.99 -18.68
N PRO A 68 30.58 -6.31 -19.16
CA PRO A 68 31.28 -5.49 -20.16
C PRO A 68 30.70 -5.73 -21.57
N SER A 69 29.39 -5.62 -21.71
CA SER A 69 28.63 -5.89 -22.94
C SER A 69 27.38 -5.03 -22.97
N SER A 70 26.98 -4.55 -24.15
CA SER A 70 25.79 -3.72 -24.32
C SER A 70 24.52 -4.57 -24.39
N VAL A 71 23.39 -4.04 -23.89
CA VAL A 71 22.09 -4.73 -23.96
C VAL A 71 21.45 -4.45 -25.32
N LYS A 72 21.24 -5.51 -26.11
CA LYS A 72 20.46 -5.47 -27.37
C LYS A 72 18.97 -5.47 -27.11
N GLU A 73 18.52 -6.28 -26.17
CA GLU A 73 17.11 -6.43 -25.80
C GLU A 73 17.00 -6.70 -24.31
N GLN A 74 16.01 -6.07 -23.66
CA GLN A 74 15.68 -6.34 -22.26
C GLN A 74 14.21 -6.71 -22.14
N LYS A 75 13.94 -7.88 -21.57
CA LYS A 75 12.60 -8.35 -21.24
C LYS A 75 12.42 -8.37 -19.72
N CYS A 76 11.44 -7.62 -19.23
CA CYS A 76 11.13 -7.48 -17.81
C CYS A 76 9.82 -8.21 -17.50
N SER A 77 9.78 -9.04 -16.46
CA SER A 77 8.56 -9.66 -15.94
C SER A 77 8.45 -9.43 -14.44
N ALA A 78 7.32 -9.79 -13.83
CA ALA A 78 7.14 -9.73 -12.38
C ALA A 78 8.11 -10.62 -11.58
N THR A 79 8.82 -11.56 -12.21
CA THR A 79 9.66 -12.55 -11.51
C THR A 79 11.09 -12.61 -12.01
N SER A 80 11.41 -11.93 -13.12
CA SER A 80 12.74 -11.92 -13.69
C SER A 80 12.99 -10.75 -14.63
N VAL A 81 14.26 -10.39 -14.80
CA VAL A 81 14.76 -9.54 -15.89
C VAL A 81 15.69 -10.38 -16.75
N ALA A 82 15.46 -10.42 -18.06
CA ALA A 82 16.31 -11.07 -19.05
C ALA A 82 16.90 -10.04 -20.00
N GLN A 83 18.21 -10.10 -20.22
CA GLN A 83 18.97 -9.22 -21.09
C GLN A 83 19.67 -10.07 -22.17
N LEU A 84 19.39 -9.76 -23.43
CA LEU A 84 20.19 -10.22 -24.57
C LEU A 84 21.33 -9.23 -24.76
N LEU A 85 22.56 -9.73 -24.73
CA LEU A 85 23.78 -8.93 -24.83
C LEU A 85 24.42 -9.08 -26.20
N GLU A 86 25.49 -8.33 -26.47
CA GLU A 86 26.23 -8.48 -27.73
C GLU A 86 26.86 -9.86 -27.90
N ASP A 87 27.39 -10.41 -26.81
CA ASP A 87 28.20 -11.62 -26.75
C ASP A 87 27.54 -12.77 -25.97
N GLY A 88 26.34 -12.58 -25.41
CA GLY A 88 25.70 -13.59 -24.58
C GLY A 88 24.33 -13.20 -24.06
N THR A 89 23.95 -13.79 -22.92
CA THR A 89 22.71 -13.49 -22.21
C THR A 89 22.97 -13.33 -20.73
N ALA A 90 22.16 -12.50 -20.08
CA ALA A 90 22.10 -12.38 -18.62
C ALA A 90 20.65 -12.44 -18.16
N ARG A 91 20.40 -13.18 -17.09
CA ARG A 91 19.07 -13.29 -16.47
C ARG A 91 19.20 -13.10 -14.98
N VAL A 92 18.32 -12.30 -14.42
CA VAL A 92 18.22 -12.02 -12.99
C VAL A 92 16.83 -12.42 -12.53
N ALA A 93 16.75 -13.29 -11.54
CA ALA A 93 15.48 -13.70 -10.95
C ALA A 93 15.59 -13.71 -9.43
N PHE A 94 14.47 -13.48 -8.78
CA PHE A 94 14.39 -13.51 -7.33
C PHE A 94 14.15 -14.93 -6.82
N CYS A 95 14.65 -15.28 -5.63
CA CYS A 95 14.35 -16.58 -5.03
C CYS A 95 13.70 -16.53 -3.64
N ASP A 96 14.05 -15.56 -2.79
CA ASP A 96 13.56 -15.40 -1.41
C ASP A 96 13.88 -13.98 -0.90
N HIS A 97 13.25 -13.47 0.18
CA HIS A 97 13.39 -12.09 0.71
C HIS A 97 14.82 -11.51 0.57
N ASN A 98 14.93 -10.43 -0.20
CA ASN A 98 16.17 -9.77 -0.62
C ASN A 98 17.28 -10.74 -1.09
N THR A 99 16.92 -11.75 -1.88
CA THR A 99 17.85 -12.75 -2.43
C THR A 99 17.53 -13.01 -3.89
N TRP A 100 18.54 -12.84 -4.74
CA TRP A 100 18.44 -12.93 -6.19
C TRP A 100 19.48 -13.90 -6.75
N ILE A 101 19.14 -14.53 -7.87
CA ILE A 101 20.05 -15.29 -8.73
C ILE A 101 20.34 -14.50 -9.99
N VAL A 102 21.61 -14.43 -10.35
CA VAL A 102 22.08 -13.94 -11.64
C VAL A 102 22.72 -15.09 -12.37
N GLU A 103 22.30 -15.32 -13.61
CA GLU A 103 22.88 -16.31 -14.50
C GLU A 103 23.25 -15.64 -15.82
N CYS A 104 24.46 -15.92 -16.30
CA CYS A 104 24.93 -15.45 -17.59
C CYS A 104 25.50 -16.60 -18.41
N ASN A 105 25.25 -16.57 -19.71
CA ASN A 105 25.75 -17.58 -20.66
C ASN A 105 26.40 -16.88 -21.85
N GLY A 106 27.60 -17.33 -22.24
CA GLY A 106 28.35 -16.78 -23.38
C GLY A 106 29.14 -15.50 -23.09
N VAL A 107 28.95 -14.90 -21.91
CA VAL A 107 29.71 -13.70 -21.50
C VAL A 107 31.10 -14.07 -21.00
N ARG A 108 32.09 -13.20 -21.26
CA ARG A 108 33.49 -13.45 -20.91
C ARG A 108 33.79 -13.31 -19.42
N ARG A 109 33.13 -12.35 -18.76
CA ARG A 109 33.25 -12.11 -17.32
C ARG A 109 32.08 -11.28 -16.80
N LEU A 110 31.87 -11.38 -15.50
CA LEU A 110 30.96 -10.54 -14.73
C LEU A 110 31.79 -9.85 -13.63
N ASP A 111 31.66 -8.52 -13.54
CA ASP A 111 32.41 -7.72 -12.58
C ASP A 111 31.48 -7.29 -11.43
N PHE A 112 31.84 -7.62 -10.19
CA PHE A 112 31.11 -7.24 -8.97
C PHE A 112 31.93 -6.24 -8.13
N SER A 113 31.28 -5.21 -7.59
CA SER A 113 31.93 -4.21 -6.74
C SER A 113 30.92 -3.54 -5.81
N VAL A 114 31.29 -3.34 -4.54
CA VAL A 114 30.47 -2.64 -3.54
C VAL A 114 30.97 -1.21 -3.26
N SER A 115 32.04 -0.74 -3.90
CA SER A 115 32.77 0.47 -3.46
C SER A 115 32.78 1.68 -4.39
N HIS A 116 32.05 1.68 -5.50
CA HIS A 116 32.28 2.70 -6.53
C HIS A 116 31.59 4.05 -6.31
N ASP A 117 30.76 4.21 -5.27
CA ASP A 117 30.30 5.54 -4.90
C ASP A 117 29.91 5.63 -3.41
N SER A 118 30.19 6.81 -2.85
CA SER A 118 30.22 7.27 -1.44
C SER A 118 29.04 6.95 -0.49
N ALA A 119 28.16 5.99 -0.80
CA ALA A 119 26.92 5.75 -0.07
C ALA A 119 27.08 4.99 1.25
N PHE A 120 28.22 4.31 1.49
CA PHE A 120 28.43 3.50 2.70
C PHE A 120 29.66 3.94 3.48
N GLU A 121 29.55 3.91 4.80
CA GLU A 121 30.61 4.15 5.75
C GLU A 121 31.14 2.82 6.32
N GLU A 122 32.43 2.79 6.64
CA GLU A 122 33.09 1.64 7.30
C GLU A 122 32.86 0.29 6.60
N LEU A 123 32.70 0.30 5.28
CA LEU A 123 32.51 -0.91 4.47
C LEU A 123 33.74 -1.84 4.57
N ARG A 124 33.51 -3.10 4.92
CA ARG A 124 34.54 -4.13 5.07
C ARG A 124 34.08 -5.47 4.50
N CYS A 125 35.04 -6.29 4.08
CA CYS A 125 34.82 -7.67 3.71
C CYS A 125 34.99 -8.51 4.98
N SER A 126 33.88 -8.94 5.59
CA SER A 126 33.86 -9.58 6.91
C SER A 126 34.03 -11.09 6.88
N ALA A 127 33.75 -11.73 5.76
CA ALA A 127 33.96 -13.17 5.62
C ALA A 127 34.26 -13.57 4.17
N HIS A 128 35.20 -14.51 4.05
CA HIS A 128 35.45 -15.26 2.84
C HIS A 128 35.41 -16.76 3.19
N ALA A 129 34.36 -17.46 2.78
CA ALA A 129 34.17 -18.89 3.05
C ALA A 129 33.96 -19.64 1.75
N GLY A 130 35.04 -20.17 1.18
CA GLY A 130 35.01 -20.87 -0.11
C GLY A 130 34.60 -19.93 -1.25
N ASN A 131 33.41 -20.13 -1.79
CA ASN A 131 32.81 -19.34 -2.87
C ASN A 131 31.85 -18.24 -2.39
N ILE A 132 31.89 -17.90 -1.10
CA ILE A 132 31.02 -16.88 -0.49
C ILE A 132 31.85 -15.69 -0.01
N HIS A 133 31.41 -14.49 -0.41
CA HIS A 133 31.93 -13.19 0.00
C HIS A 133 30.85 -12.44 0.79
N VAL A 134 31.18 -11.93 1.98
CA VAL A 134 30.28 -11.14 2.82
C VAL A 134 30.87 -9.76 3.07
N PHE A 135 30.04 -8.74 2.88
CA PHE A 135 30.34 -7.34 3.04
C PHE A 135 29.42 -6.74 4.07
N ASP A 136 29.95 -6.03 5.05
CA ASP A 136 29.15 -5.26 5.98
C ASP A 136 29.69 -3.83 6.11
N GLY A 137 28.79 -2.93 6.47
CA GLY A 137 29.10 -1.53 6.66
C GLY A 137 27.90 -0.81 7.22
N TYR A 138 27.95 0.52 7.16
CA TYR A 138 26.87 1.37 7.62
C TYR A 138 26.37 2.25 6.50
N PHE A 139 25.07 2.44 6.45
CA PHE A 139 24.46 3.43 5.60
C PHE A 139 24.20 4.70 6.43
N PRO A 140 24.72 5.87 6.03
CA PRO A 140 24.45 7.12 6.74
C PRO A 140 23.03 7.60 6.45
N THR A 141 22.35 8.12 7.47
CA THR A 141 21.01 8.70 7.30
C THR A 141 21.13 10.22 7.22
N GLY A 142 20.50 10.82 6.20
CA GLY A 142 20.34 12.27 6.11
C GLY A 142 19.02 12.77 6.71
N ASP A 143 18.29 11.95 7.46
CA ASP A 143 16.98 12.31 8.02
C ASP A 143 17.13 12.77 9.48
N ALA A 144 16.97 14.07 9.73
CA ALA A 144 17.10 14.64 11.07
C ALA A 144 16.05 14.13 12.07
N ARG A 145 15.00 13.44 11.61
CA ARG A 145 13.97 12.82 12.46
C ARG A 145 14.38 11.43 12.94
N ASP A 146 15.34 10.81 12.28
CA ASP A 146 15.83 9.49 12.65
C ASP A 146 16.78 9.62 13.85
N PRO A 147 16.50 8.93 14.98
CA PRO A 147 17.44 8.90 16.09
C PRO A 147 18.78 8.25 15.71
N ASP A 148 18.78 7.33 14.76
CA ASP A 148 19.99 6.63 14.31
C ASP A 148 20.59 7.34 13.09
N ARG A 149 21.78 7.92 13.28
CA ARG A 149 22.52 8.64 12.22
C ARG A 149 23.11 7.72 11.16
N ARG A 150 23.20 6.43 11.46
CA ARG A 150 23.66 5.39 10.55
C ARG A 150 23.06 4.06 10.96
N PHE A 151 22.77 3.19 10.00
CA PHE A 151 22.25 1.86 10.28
C PHE A 151 23.07 0.78 9.58
N PRO A 152 23.15 -0.43 10.16
CA PRO A 152 23.95 -1.50 9.59
C PRO A 152 23.36 -2.00 8.27
N PHE A 153 24.26 -2.35 7.35
CA PHE A 153 23.95 -3.04 6.11
C PHE A 153 24.88 -4.24 5.97
N VAL A 154 24.34 -5.34 5.44
CA VAL A 154 25.15 -6.52 5.11
C VAL A 154 24.69 -7.08 3.78
N LEU A 155 25.66 -7.45 2.96
CA LEU A 155 25.52 -7.95 1.62
C LEU A 155 26.33 -9.23 1.48
N GLY A 156 25.73 -10.24 0.89
CA GLY A 156 26.39 -11.50 0.61
C GLY A 156 26.35 -11.85 -0.87
N LEU A 157 27.43 -12.44 -1.36
CA LEU A 157 27.58 -12.96 -2.72
C LEU A 157 28.08 -14.40 -2.64
N ARG A 158 27.44 -15.32 -3.36
CA ARG A 158 27.88 -16.71 -3.52
C ARG A 158 28.04 -17.05 -4.99
N VAL A 159 29.22 -17.51 -5.40
CA VAL A 159 29.49 -17.97 -6.76
C VAL A 159 29.05 -19.43 -6.89
N ILE A 160 27.98 -19.68 -7.64
CA ILE A 160 27.39 -21.02 -7.85
C ILE A 160 28.09 -21.73 -9.02
N ALA A 161 28.38 -21.00 -10.09
CA ALA A 161 29.12 -21.49 -11.26
C ALA A 161 30.06 -20.41 -11.79
N GLY A 162 31.25 -20.83 -12.23
CA GLY A 162 32.36 -19.95 -12.60
C GLY A 162 33.42 -19.84 -11.50
N GLU A 163 34.45 -19.05 -11.77
CA GLU A 163 35.59 -18.83 -10.88
C GLU A 163 35.71 -17.36 -10.52
N ALA A 164 35.78 -17.05 -9.22
CA ALA A 164 36.03 -15.69 -8.74
C ALA A 164 37.53 -15.43 -8.59
N SER A 165 37.96 -14.26 -9.06
CA SER A 165 39.31 -13.75 -8.96
C SER A 165 39.29 -12.23 -8.80
N GLY A 166 40.45 -11.58 -8.71
CA GLY A 166 40.54 -10.13 -8.56
C GLY A 166 40.64 -9.67 -7.11
N SER A 167 40.06 -8.50 -6.80
CA SER A 167 40.16 -7.91 -5.46
C SER A 167 39.08 -8.42 -4.50
N ASP A 168 39.06 -7.86 -3.30
CA ASP A 168 38.09 -8.14 -2.24
C ASP A 168 36.68 -7.62 -2.50
N GLY A 169 36.42 -6.92 -3.62
CA GLY A 169 35.14 -6.27 -3.94
C GLY A 169 34.99 -4.85 -3.39
N ILE A 170 35.93 -4.40 -2.57
CA ILE A 170 35.95 -3.07 -1.93
C ILE A 170 37.05 -2.20 -2.51
N THR A 171 38.29 -2.68 -2.55
CA THR A 171 39.42 -1.93 -3.11
C THR A 171 39.53 -2.09 -4.62
N GLY A 172 38.75 -3.01 -5.19
CA GLY A 172 38.66 -3.30 -6.61
C GLY A 172 37.51 -4.28 -6.89
N ARG A 173 37.34 -4.68 -8.14
CA ARG A 173 36.23 -5.57 -8.54
C ARG A 173 36.58 -7.04 -8.30
N ILE A 174 35.59 -7.82 -7.86
CA ILE A 174 35.60 -9.28 -7.99
C ILE A 174 35.26 -9.59 -9.44
N GLN A 175 36.14 -10.29 -10.13
CA GLN A 175 35.96 -10.74 -11.51
C GLN A 175 35.54 -12.20 -11.50
N ILE A 176 34.37 -12.50 -12.05
CA ILE A 176 33.84 -13.85 -12.15
C ILE A 176 33.94 -14.29 -13.60
N THR A 177 34.71 -15.35 -13.87
CA THR A 177 34.86 -15.95 -15.20
C THR A 177 33.97 -17.19 -15.34
N PRO A 178 33.53 -17.53 -16.57
CA PRO A 178 32.65 -18.67 -16.77
C PRO A 178 33.31 -20.00 -16.42
N ASP A 179 32.49 -21.00 -16.08
CA ASP A 179 32.92 -22.39 -15.98
C ASP A 179 33.27 -22.99 -17.35
N ALA A 180 33.69 -24.26 -17.38
CA ALA A 180 34.01 -24.96 -18.61
C ALA A 180 32.85 -25.04 -19.63
N GLY A 181 31.60 -24.86 -19.17
CA GLY A 181 30.39 -24.81 -20.00
C GLY A 181 30.03 -23.41 -20.49
N GLY A 182 30.81 -22.37 -20.16
CA GLY A 182 30.51 -20.99 -20.56
C GLY A 182 29.45 -20.30 -19.67
N ARG A 183 29.15 -20.87 -18.49
CA ARG A 183 28.12 -20.37 -17.57
C ARG A 183 28.75 -19.64 -16.39
N ILE A 184 28.15 -18.52 -16.02
CA ILE A 184 28.36 -17.83 -14.74
C ILE A 184 27.03 -17.87 -13.99
N ALA A 185 27.05 -18.28 -12.72
CA ALA A 185 25.87 -18.21 -11.87
C ALA A 185 26.26 -17.73 -10.47
N LEU A 186 25.51 -16.79 -9.92
CA LEU A 186 25.71 -16.29 -8.56
C LEU A 186 24.39 -16.06 -7.84
N ALA A 187 24.43 -16.24 -6.52
CA ALA A 187 23.39 -15.78 -5.61
C ALA A 187 23.89 -14.53 -4.89
N PHE A 188 22.99 -13.55 -4.76
CA PHE A 188 23.24 -12.29 -4.09
C PHE A 188 22.13 -12.06 -3.07
N SER A 189 22.48 -11.63 -1.85
CA SER A 189 21.50 -11.29 -0.80
C SER A 189 21.89 -10.02 -0.06
N ALA A 190 20.91 -9.23 0.35
CA ALA A 190 21.12 -8.00 1.10
C ALA A 190 20.20 -7.93 2.31
N ARG A 191 20.68 -7.34 3.41
CA ARG A 191 19.87 -7.01 4.58
C ARG A 191 20.26 -5.66 5.15
N MET A 192 19.26 -4.93 5.62
CA MET A 192 19.43 -3.68 6.34
C MET A 192 19.04 -3.86 7.81
N LEU A 193 19.50 -2.93 8.66
CA LEU A 193 19.13 -2.77 10.07
C LEU A 193 19.55 -3.92 11.00
N ALA A 194 20.14 -5.00 10.48
CA ALA A 194 20.72 -6.08 11.28
C ALA A 194 21.91 -6.75 10.56
N VAL A 195 23.10 -6.73 11.17
CA VAL A 195 24.25 -7.52 10.71
C VAL A 195 24.12 -8.96 11.22
N GLY A 196 23.35 -9.77 10.51
CA GLY A 196 23.22 -11.20 10.79
C GLY A 196 24.05 -12.02 9.82
N HIS A 197 25.38 -12.14 10.04
CA HIS A 197 26.26 -12.91 9.13
C HIS A 197 25.76 -14.34 8.94
N GLU A 198 25.42 -15.04 10.01
CA GLU A 198 24.88 -16.40 9.94
C GLU A 198 23.59 -16.46 9.11
N ALA A 199 22.69 -15.50 9.28
CA ALA A 199 21.44 -15.46 8.56
C ALA A 199 21.64 -15.18 7.05
N ILE A 200 22.60 -14.34 6.67
CA ILE A 200 22.95 -14.16 5.25
C ILE A 200 23.62 -15.40 4.68
N LEU A 201 24.54 -16.03 5.41
CA LEU A 201 25.17 -17.28 4.98
C LEU A 201 24.11 -18.36 4.76
N ASN A 202 23.14 -18.50 5.67
CA ASN A 202 22.04 -19.45 5.53
C ASN A 202 21.17 -19.15 4.30
N ARG A 203 20.84 -17.87 4.04
CA ARG A 203 20.09 -17.47 2.84
C ARG A 203 20.84 -17.79 1.55
N LEU A 204 22.13 -17.45 1.47
CA LEU A 204 22.96 -17.75 0.30
C LEU A 204 23.15 -19.26 0.08
N ASN A 205 23.24 -20.03 1.15
CA ASN A 205 23.33 -21.48 1.08
C ASN A 205 22.03 -22.12 0.57
N ALA A 206 20.88 -21.56 0.95
CA ALA A 206 19.54 -22.00 0.53
C ALA A 206 19.06 -21.42 -0.82
N ALA A 207 19.79 -20.45 -1.38
CA ALA A 207 19.47 -19.79 -2.64
C ALA A 207 19.41 -20.78 -3.80
N SER A 208 18.58 -20.48 -4.80
CA SER A 208 18.40 -21.33 -5.98
C SER A 208 19.71 -21.52 -6.77
N GLY A 209 19.90 -22.70 -7.36
CA GLY A 209 21.06 -23.00 -8.23
C GLY A 209 20.92 -22.51 -9.68
N SER A 210 19.74 -22.05 -10.09
CA SER A 210 19.48 -21.51 -11.44
C SER A 210 18.36 -20.46 -11.43
N VAL A 211 18.25 -19.72 -12.53
CA VAL A 211 17.18 -18.73 -12.72
C VAL A 211 15.82 -19.42 -12.87
N GLU A 212 15.73 -20.59 -13.51
CA GLU A 212 14.47 -21.32 -13.68
C GLU A 212 13.84 -21.69 -12.35
N ASP A 213 14.63 -22.23 -11.42
CA ASP A 213 14.11 -22.59 -10.10
C ASP A 213 13.74 -21.35 -9.26
N ALA A 214 14.49 -20.26 -9.41
CA ALA A 214 14.17 -18.97 -8.77
C ALA A 214 12.83 -18.40 -9.28
N VAL A 215 12.62 -18.38 -10.60
CA VAL A 215 11.35 -17.99 -11.23
C VAL A 215 10.21 -18.90 -10.77
N ARG A 216 10.40 -20.21 -10.74
CA ARG A 216 9.39 -21.18 -10.30
C ARG A 216 8.97 -20.94 -8.85
N ARG A 217 9.92 -20.75 -7.93
CA ARG A 217 9.64 -20.40 -6.53
C ARG A 217 8.87 -19.09 -6.45
N SER A 218 9.27 -18.11 -7.25
CA SER A 218 8.66 -16.80 -7.22
C SER A 218 7.22 -16.79 -7.74
N GLN A 219 6.96 -17.54 -8.82
CA GLN A 219 5.63 -17.75 -9.37
C GLN A 219 4.71 -18.45 -8.37
N ALA A 220 5.20 -19.51 -7.71
CA ALA A 220 4.42 -20.22 -6.70
C ALA A 220 3.99 -19.31 -5.53
N TRP A 221 4.86 -18.39 -5.11
CA TRP A 221 4.49 -17.39 -4.12
C TRP A 221 3.47 -16.38 -4.65
N LEU A 222 3.64 -15.85 -5.87
CA LEU A 222 2.67 -14.93 -6.47
C LEU A 222 1.28 -15.57 -6.55
N GLU A 223 1.21 -16.85 -6.95
CA GLU A 223 -0.03 -17.63 -6.97
C GLU A 223 -0.62 -17.78 -5.57
N GLN A 224 0.20 -18.11 -4.57
CA GLN A 224 -0.24 -18.17 -3.18
C GLN A 224 -0.74 -16.83 -2.65
N ALA A 225 -0.06 -15.74 -3.02
CA ALA A 225 -0.35 -14.37 -2.60
C ALA A 225 -1.59 -13.78 -3.27
N MET A 226 -1.93 -14.23 -4.48
CA MET A 226 -3.22 -13.91 -5.11
C MET A 226 -4.38 -14.69 -4.47
N GLY A 227 -4.10 -15.79 -3.78
CA GLY A 227 -5.10 -16.59 -3.08
C GLY A 227 -6.22 -17.03 -4.02
N ASN A 228 -7.46 -16.70 -3.66
CA ASN A 228 -8.64 -17.04 -4.46
C ASN A 228 -9.10 -15.91 -5.39
N LEU A 229 -8.31 -14.83 -5.51
CA LEU A 229 -8.68 -13.69 -6.35
C LEU A 229 -8.79 -14.15 -7.82
N THR A 230 -10.00 -14.07 -8.35
CA THR A 230 -10.27 -14.33 -9.77
C THR A 230 -10.66 -13.02 -10.44
N LEU A 231 -9.89 -12.62 -11.45
CA LEU A 231 -10.14 -11.42 -12.25
C LEU A 231 -10.47 -11.82 -13.68
N THR A 232 -11.33 -11.05 -14.35
CA THR A 232 -11.65 -11.23 -15.77
C THR A 232 -11.60 -9.89 -16.48
N ALA A 233 -10.52 -9.63 -17.21
CA ALA A 233 -10.37 -8.41 -18.00
C ALA A 233 -11.13 -8.51 -19.34
N GLN A 234 -11.65 -7.39 -19.82
CA GLN A 234 -12.35 -7.24 -21.09
C GLN A 234 -11.38 -6.99 -22.26
N ASP A 235 -10.24 -6.34 -21.98
CA ASP A 235 -9.21 -6.03 -22.96
C ASP A 235 -7.79 -6.05 -22.34
N GLU A 236 -6.76 -5.88 -23.18
CA GLU A 236 -5.36 -5.90 -22.77
C GLU A 236 -5.00 -4.76 -21.79
N ARG A 237 -5.63 -3.59 -21.94
CA ARG A 237 -5.38 -2.44 -21.07
C ARG A 237 -5.91 -2.70 -19.68
N GLU A 238 -7.13 -3.21 -19.57
CA GLU A 238 -7.70 -3.63 -18.30
C GLU A 238 -6.87 -4.76 -17.68
N CYS A 239 -6.40 -5.75 -18.47
CA CYS A 239 -5.51 -6.79 -17.94
C CYS A 239 -4.23 -6.19 -17.35
N SER A 240 -3.60 -5.25 -18.06
CA SER A 240 -2.38 -4.60 -17.62
C SER A 240 -2.58 -3.81 -16.32
N VAL A 241 -3.65 -3.01 -16.22
CA VAL A 241 -3.96 -2.23 -15.01
C VAL A 241 -4.27 -3.13 -13.82
N LEU A 242 -5.12 -4.13 -13.98
CA LEU A 242 -5.44 -5.08 -12.91
C LEU A 242 -4.21 -5.86 -12.46
N SER A 243 -3.35 -6.26 -13.40
CA SER A 243 -2.09 -6.94 -13.10
C SER A 243 -1.14 -6.04 -12.31
N ARG A 244 -1.04 -4.76 -12.68
CA ARG A 244 -0.28 -3.77 -11.89
C ARG A 244 -0.89 -3.55 -10.51
N CYS A 245 -2.20 -3.64 -10.34
CA CYS A 245 -2.83 -3.49 -9.02
C CYS A 245 -2.42 -4.62 -8.08
N VAL A 246 -2.44 -5.86 -8.59
CA VAL A 246 -1.97 -7.03 -7.85
C VAL A 246 -0.47 -6.90 -7.54
N HIS A 247 0.34 -6.60 -8.55
CA HIS A 247 1.79 -6.44 -8.39
C HIS A 247 2.14 -5.31 -7.41
N GLY A 248 1.51 -4.14 -7.52
CA GLY A 248 1.76 -2.97 -6.67
C GLY A 248 1.46 -3.27 -5.20
N LEU A 249 0.32 -3.92 -4.89
CA LEU A 249 0.00 -4.31 -3.52
C LEU A 249 1.02 -5.28 -2.92
N LEU A 250 1.46 -6.27 -3.70
CA LEU A 250 2.42 -7.26 -3.24
C LEU A 250 3.83 -6.67 -3.10
N SER A 251 4.28 -5.91 -4.10
CA SER A 251 5.61 -5.29 -4.14
C SER A 251 5.76 -4.09 -3.21
N ASN A 252 4.66 -3.50 -2.73
CA ASN A 252 4.68 -2.50 -1.66
C ASN A 252 4.79 -3.11 -0.25
N SER A 253 4.81 -4.43 -0.13
CA SER A 253 4.95 -5.08 1.17
C SER A 253 6.41 -5.03 1.64
N ALA A 254 6.69 -5.03 2.95
CA ALA A 254 8.05 -5.02 3.48
C ALA A 254 8.15 -5.69 4.86
N GLU A 255 9.25 -6.41 5.09
CA GLU A 255 9.66 -6.93 6.40
C GLU A 255 10.91 -6.18 6.85
N ALA A 256 10.96 -5.75 8.11
CA ALA A 256 12.13 -5.09 8.67
C ALA A 256 12.23 -5.36 10.19
N PRO A 257 13.42 -5.21 10.81
CA PRO A 257 13.58 -5.23 12.27
C PRO A 257 12.78 -4.11 12.99
N GLY A 258 12.93 -4.02 14.32
CA GLY A 258 12.32 -2.96 15.13
C GLY A 258 10.80 -3.08 15.21
N PHE A 259 10.08 -1.98 15.07
CA PHE A 259 8.60 -1.97 15.14
C PHE A 259 7.92 -2.80 14.04
N LEU A 260 8.62 -3.09 12.94
CA LEU A 260 8.10 -3.94 11.87
C LEU A 260 8.44 -5.42 12.06
N SER A 261 9.16 -5.78 13.12
CA SER A 261 9.67 -7.14 13.32
C SER A 261 8.56 -8.15 13.54
N GLY A 262 8.71 -9.33 12.91
CA GLY A 262 7.77 -10.45 13.06
C GLY A 262 6.50 -10.35 12.21
N ARG A 263 6.35 -9.28 11.42
CA ARG A 263 5.18 -9.03 10.57
C ARG A 263 5.56 -8.45 9.23
N VAL A 264 4.65 -8.62 8.27
CA VAL A 264 4.76 -7.96 6.98
C VAL A 264 3.98 -6.65 6.99
N SER A 265 4.66 -5.55 6.72
CA SER A 265 4.04 -4.25 6.47
C SER A 265 3.57 -4.11 5.03
N ALA A 266 2.53 -3.28 4.82
CA ALA A 266 2.13 -2.81 3.51
C ALA A 266 2.37 -1.29 3.44
N PHE A 267 3.24 -0.84 2.52
CA PHE A 267 3.50 0.57 2.28
C PHE A 267 2.46 1.15 1.31
N PRO A 268 2.10 2.44 1.40
CA PRO A 268 1.24 3.07 0.41
C PRO A 268 1.86 3.03 -0.98
N SER A 269 3.14 3.40 -1.07
CA SER A 269 3.90 3.40 -2.31
C SER A 269 5.37 3.30 -1.94
N ARG A 270 6.04 2.22 -2.33
CA ARG A 270 7.45 1.96 -1.99
C ARG A 270 8.44 3.04 -2.43
N GLY A 271 8.15 3.80 -3.49
CA GLY A 271 9.08 4.84 -3.95
C GLY A 271 8.86 6.19 -3.24
N THR A 272 7.61 6.57 -3.01
CA THR A 272 7.24 7.88 -2.44
C THR A 272 6.98 7.81 -0.93
N TYR A 273 6.35 6.74 -0.47
CA TYR A 273 5.91 6.52 0.90
C TYR A 273 6.39 5.16 1.46
N PRO A 274 7.72 4.92 1.60
CA PRO A 274 8.27 3.63 2.04
C PRO A 274 8.14 3.43 3.57
N THR A 275 6.93 3.49 4.10
CA THR A 275 6.59 3.27 5.51
C THR A 275 5.17 2.79 5.68
N HIS A 276 4.86 2.19 6.82
CA HIS A 276 3.56 1.60 7.08
C HIS A 276 2.58 2.64 7.64
N TYR A 277 1.61 3.10 6.85
CA TYR A 277 0.63 4.11 7.25
C TYR A 277 -0.67 3.50 7.77
N LEU A 278 -1.30 4.15 8.76
CA LEU A 278 -2.48 3.63 9.46
C LEU A 278 -3.68 3.48 8.53
N TRP A 279 -4.15 4.57 7.94
CA TRP A 279 -5.35 4.59 7.09
C TRP A 279 -5.11 3.79 5.81
N ASP A 280 -3.88 3.83 5.28
CA ASP A 280 -3.55 3.20 4.01
C ASP A 280 -3.71 1.70 4.13
N SER A 281 -3.21 1.14 5.24
CA SER A 281 -3.38 -0.26 5.60
C SER A 281 -4.84 -0.67 5.69
N CYS A 282 -5.71 0.23 6.19
CA CYS A 282 -7.14 -0.03 6.29
C CYS A 282 -7.82 -0.11 4.90
N PHE A 283 -7.43 0.75 3.95
CA PHE A 283 -7.97 0.71 2.59
C PHE A 283 -7.33 -0.37 1.71
N GLN A 284 -6.03 -0.64 1.87
CA GLN A 284 -5.35 -1.76 1.21
C GLN A 284 -6.00 -3.11 1.56
N ASN A 285 -6.51 -3.23 2.79
CA ASN A 285 -7.30 -4.37 3.24
C ASN A 285 -8.58 -4.64 2.41
N LEU A 286 -9.06 -3.71 1.57
CA LEU A 286 -10.18 -3.98 0.65
C LEU A 286 -9.86 -5.06 -0.40
N ALA A 287 -8.59 -5.16 -0.79
CA ALA A 287 -8.11 -6.21 -1.69
C ALA A 287 -7.33 -7.31 -0.95
N LEU A 288 -6.49 -6.95 0.02
CA LEU A 288 -5.64 -7.93 0.72
C LEU A 288 -6.44 -9.03 1.43
N GLU A 289 -7.65 -8.74 1.93
CA GLU A 289 -8.49 -9.77 2.57
C GLU A 289 -8.88 -10.91 1.62
N GLN A 290 -8.91 -10.64 0.31
CA GLN A 290 -9.30 -11.60 -0.74
C GLN A 290 -8.07 -12.30 -1.34
N MET A 291 -6.92 -11.63 -1.29
CA MET A 291 -5.68 -12.07 -1.92
C MET A 291 -4.75 -12.78 -0.93
N HIS A 292 -4.34 -12.07 0.12
CA HIS A 292 -3.28 -12.50 1.02
C HIS A 292 -3.68 -12.26 2.48
N PRO A 293 -4.52 -13.13 3.08
CA PRO A 293 -5.08 -12.92 4.42
C PRO A 293 -4.03 -12.65 5.49
N ARG A 294 -2.86 -13.32 5.45
CA ARG A 294 -1.79 -13.04 6.41
C ARG A 294 -1.25 -11.60 6.34
N LEU A 295 -1.13 -11.02 5.15
CA LEU A 295 -0.68 -9.64 4.97
C LEU A 295 -1.78 -8.65 5.39
N ALA A 296 -3.04 -9.00 5.12
CA ALA A 296 -4.20 -8.26 5.62
C ALA A 296 -4.21 -8.20 7.16
N GLU A 297 -3.92 -9.33 7.83
CA GLU A 297 -3.80 -9.42 9.29
C GLU A 297 -2.57 -8.67 9.82
N ASP A 298 -1.40 -8.94 9.26
CA ASP A 298 -0.12 -8.35 9.69
C ASP A 298 -0.15 -6.82 9.59
N SER A 299 -0.71 -6.26 8.50
CA SER A 299 -0.83 -4.81 8.32
C SER A 299 -1.73 -4.13 9.37
N LEU A 300 -2.73 -4.81 9.92
CA LEU A 300 -3.54 -4.25 11.01
C LEU A 300 -2.88 -4.48 12.38
N LEU A 301 -2.26 -5.65 12.56
CA LEU A 301 -1.62 -6.01 13.82
C LEU A 301 -0.35 -5.20 14.08
N LEU A 302 0.38 -4.77 13.04
CA LEU A 302 1.48 -3.83 13.18
C LEU A 302 1.05 -2.56 13.92
N LEU A 303 -0.13 -2.02 13.60
CA LEU A 303 -0.68 -0.82 14.24
C LEU A 303 -1.18 -1.11 15.67
N ALA A 304 -1.80 -2.27 15.87
CA ALA A 304 -2.35 -2.68 17.16
C ALA A 304 -1.27 -3.03 18.20
N GLU A 305 -0.20 -3.70 17.78
CA GLU A 305 0.85 -4.21 18.67
C GLU A 305 1.96 -3.20 18.93
N ASN A 306 2.15 -2.25 18.02
CA ASN A 306 3.03 -1.09 18.23
C ASN A 306 2.26 0.13 18.76
N LEU A 307 1.16 -0.09 19.47
CA LEU A 307 0.39 0.96 20.12
C LEU A 307 1.27 1.67 21.18
N ARG A 308 1.26 3.00 21.19
CA ARG A 308 1.98 3.75 22.22
C ARG A 308 1.35 3.50 23.59
N ALA A 309 2.15 3.62 24.66
CA ALA A 309 1.71 3.36 26.02
C ALA A 309 0.46 4.15 26.45
N ASP A 310 0.26 5.37 25.94
CA ASP A 310 -0.93 6.20 26.20
C ASP A 310 -2.16 5.84 25.36
N GLY A 311 -2.07 4.84 24.46
CA GLY A 311 -3.13 4.42 23.57
C GLY A 311 -3.10 5.06 22.18
N LYS A 312 -2.11 5.90 21.86
CA LYS A 312 -2.01 6.46 20.51
C LYS A 312 -1.63 5.38 19.49
N MET A 313 -2.42 5.26 18.41
CA MET A 313 -1.97 4.56 17.19
C MET A 313 -1.15 5.53 16.35
N ALA A 314 -0.02 5.06 15.83
CA ALA A 314 0.85 5.90 15.05
C ALA A 314 0.21 6.29 13.72
N HIS A 315 0.41 7.54 13.28
CA HIS A 315 0.07 7.98 11.92
C HIS A 315 0.78 7.13 10.85
N PHE A 316 2.08 6.86 11.06
CA PHE A 316 2.83 5.84 10.34
C PHE A 316 3.79 5.14 11.31
N LEU A 317 4.17 3.91 10.96
CA LEU A 317 5.20 3.12 11.59
C LEU A 317 6.36 2.92 10.61
N CYS A 318 7.57 3.21 11.06
CA CYS A 318 8.81 2.77 10.43
C CYS A 318 9.48 1.73 11.31
N SER A 319 10.62 1.17 10.87
CA SER A 319 11.38 0.20 11.68
C SER A 319 11.89 0.79 13.00
N THR A 320 12.47 1.99 12.97
CA THR A 320 13.16 2.57 14.15
C THR A 320 12.34 3.59 14.92
N TRP A 321 11.29 4.16 14.31
CA TRP A 321 10.50 5.21 14.95
C TRP A 321 9.08 5.30 14.40
N MET A 322 8.25 6.03 15.14
CA MET A 322 6.89 6.39 14.75
C MET A 322 6.64 7.87 15.04
N ARG A 323 5.75 8.50 14.28
CA ARG A 323 5.47 9.94 14.45
C ARG A 323 5.02 10.28 15.88
N PRO A 324 5.59 11.29 16.57
CA PRO A 324 5.36 11.51 18.00
C PRO A 324 4.01 12.15 18.32
N ASN A 325 3.51 13.07 17.48
CA ASN A 325 2.37 13.92 17.83
C ASN A 325 1.08 13.50 17.13
N GLU A 326 1.08 13.49 15.81
CA GLU A 326 -0.13 13.21 15.02
C GLU A 326 -0.48 11.70 15.06
N SER A 327 -1.77 11.42 15.02
CA SER A 327 -2.37 10.14 14.63
C SER A 327 -2.92 10.23 13.20
N GLN A 328 -3.55 9.18 12.67
CA GLN A 328 -4.39 9.22 11.46
C GLN A 328 -5.84 8.81 11.82
N PRO A 329 -6.81 8.91 10.89
CA PRO A 329 -8.18 8.47 11.11
C PRO A 329 -8.30 7.07 11.75
N PRO A 330 -9.09 6.90 12.82
CA PRO A 330 -9.22 5.62 13.55
C PRO A 330 -10.04 4.59 12.76
N LEU A 331 -9.48 4.11 11.64
CA LEU A 331 -10.11 3.21 10.68
C LEU A 331 -9.78 1.72 10.93
N VAL A 332 -8.87 1.42 11.86
CA VAL A 332 -8.47 0.04 12.17
C VAL A 332 -9.68 -0.78 12.65
N GLY A 333 -10.61 -0.16 13.39
CA GLY A 333 -11.86 -0.83 13.79
C GLY A 333 -12.73 -1.21 12.60
N TRP A 334 -12.83 -0.33 11.59
CA TRP A 334 -13.61 -0.60 10.37
C TRP A 334 -12.99 -1.72 9.52
N ALA A 335 -11.69 -1.63 9.23
CA ALA A 335 -11.00 -2.63 8.43
C ALA A 335 -10.89 -3.97 9.17
N GLY A 336 -10.52 -3.93 10.45
CA GLY A 336 -10.35 -5.11 11.30
C GLY A 336 -11.63 -5.89 11.53
N LEU A 337 -12.76 -5.21 11.81
CA LEU A 337 -14.03 -5.90 11.98
C LEU A 337 -14.47 -6.63 10.69
N ARG A 338 -14.30 -5.98 9.53
CA ARG A 338 -14.61 -6.58 8.23
C ARG A 338 -13.79 -7.85 8.00
N LEU A 339 -12.48 -7.78 8.22
CA LEU A 339 -11.57 -8.92 8.07
C LEU A 339 -11.92 -10.06 9.05
N VAL A 340 -12.12 -9.74 10.33
CA VAL A 340 -12.54 -10.71 11.36
C VAL A 340 -13.84 -11.42 10.96
N LYS A 341 -14.85 -10.69 10.48
CA LYS A 341 -16.13 -11.26 10.03
C LYS A 341 -15.97 -12.14 8.80
N ALA A 342 -15.26 -11.66 7.78
CA ALA A 342 -15.04 -12.40 6.55
C ALA A 342 -14.29 -13.73 6.77
N ARG A 343 -13.45 -13.80 7.81
CA ARG A 343 -12.59 -14.95 8.12
C ARG A 343 -13.05 -15.78 9.31
N HIS A 344 -14.03 -15.32 10.07
CA HIS A 344 -14.39 -15.85 11.38
C HIS A 344 -13.17 -16.01 12.32
N ASN A 345 -12.21 -15.07 12.24
CA ASN A 345 -10.94 -15.17 12.97
C ASN A 345 -11.07 -14.53 14.37
N LEU A 346 -11.41 -15.35 15.38
CA LEU A 346 -11.54 -14.90 16.76
C LEU A 346 -10.19 -14.58 17.43
N ASP A 347 -9.08 -15.15 16.97
CA ASP A 347 -7.74 -14.79 17.47
C ASP A 347 -7.40 -13.34 17.08
N LEU A 348 -7.62 -12.99 15.81
CA LEU A 348 -7.48 -11.63 15.33
C LEU A 348 -8.40 -10.66 16.11
N ALA A 349 -9.64 -11.06 16.38
CA ALA A 349 -10.56 -10.26 17.19
C ALA A 349 -9.99 -9.99 18.60
N ALA A 350 -9.47 -11.01 19.27
CA ALA A 350 -8.89 -10.92 20.60
C ALA A 350 -7.64 -10.02 20.65
N ARG A 351 -6.87 -9.96 19.57
CA ARG A 351 -5.67 -9.12 19.46
C ARG A 351 -5.98 -7.68 19.12
N LEU A 352 -6.96 -7.43 18.26
CA LEU A 352 -7.34 -6.07 17.85
C LEU A 352 -8.13 -5.34 18.95
N LEU A 353 -9.07 -6.01 19.62
CA LEU A 353 -10.01 -5.37 20.52
C LEU A 353 -9.35 -4.50 21.62
N PRO A 354 -8.34 -4.98 22.37
CA PRO A 354 -7.70 -4.16 23.41
C PRO A 354 -7.02 -2.90 22.84
N ALA A 355 -6.41 -2.99 21.66
CA ALA A 355 -5.76 -1.86 21.02
C ALA A 355 -6.78 -0.82 20.54
N LEU A 356 -7.90 -1.26 19.96
CA LEU A 356 -8.99 -0.39 19.52
C LEU A 356 -9.63 0.35 20.71
N GLN A 357 -9.87 -0.34 21.83
CA GLN A 357 -10.41 0.27 23.05
C GLN A 357 -9.48 1.35 23.60
N ARG A 358 -8.18 1.05 23.70
CA ARG A 358 -7.17 2.02 24.15
C ARG A 358 -7.02 3.19 23.20
N ASN A 359 -7.10 2.95 21.89
CA ASN A 359 -7.05 4.02 20.91
C ASN A 359 -8.29 4.93 20.94
N THR A 360 -9.48 4.36 21.11
CA THR A 360 -10.70 5.14 21.35
C THR A 360 -10.55 6.02 22.60
N GLN A 361 -10.03 5.46 23.70
CA GLN A 361 -9.79 6.24 24.92
C GLN A 361 -8.73 7.34 24.72
N TRP A 362 -7.70 7.07 23.91
CA TRP A 362 -6.71 8.08 23.57
C TRP A 362 -7.35 9.27 22.84
N TRP A 363 -8.17 9.04 21.82
CA TRP A 363 -8.88 10.12 21.13
C TRP A 363 -9.77 10.93 22.09
N LEU A 364 -10.55 10.26 22.92
CA LEU A 364 -11.44 10.91 23.89
C LEU A 364 -10.70 11.65 25.02
N SER A 365 -9.45 11.28 25.32
CA SER A 365 -8.67 11.97 26.36
C SER A 365 -7.77 13.08 25.80
N GLN A 366 -7.18 12.88 24.62
CA GLN A 366 -6.17 13.77 24.07
C GLN A 366 -6.69 14.75 23.02
N ARG A 367 -7.90 14.53 22.49
CA ARG A 367 -8.45 15.33 21.38
C ARG A 367 -9.88 15.81 21.63
N MET A 368 -10.52 15.40 22.73
CA MET A 368 -11.87 15.84 23.06
C MET A 368 -11.92 17.34 23.36
N THR A 369 -12.92 18.00 22.79
CA THR A 369 -13.17 19.43 22.96
C THR A 369 -14.29 19.68 23.97
N ARG A 370 -14.61 20.95 24.21
CA ARG A 370 -15.73 21.35 25.07
C ARG A 370 -17.10 20.88 24.56
N SER A 371 -17.24 20.57 23.27
CA SER A 371 -18.47 20.00 22.74
C SER A 371 -18.66 18.53 23.08
N GLY A 372 -17.64 17.85 23.64
CA GLY A 372 -17.64 16.41 23.87
C GLY A 372 -17.28 15.57 22.64
N LEU A 373 -17.06 16.21 21.48
CA LEU A 373 -16.51 15.61 20.27
C LEU A 373 -15.01 15.87 20.15
N VAL A 374 -14.31 15.03 19.40
CA VAL A 374 -12.86 15.15 19.20
C VAL A 374 -12.53 16.10 18.05
N ALA A 375 -11.40 16.80 18.15
CA ALA A 375 -10.86 17.66 17.11
C ALA A 375 -9.61 17.09 16.46
N ALA A 376 -9.46 17.32 15.16
CA ALA A 376 -8.20 17.17 14.45
C ALA A 376 -7.41 18.47 14.57
N GLN A 377 -6.12 18.36 14.93
CA GLN A 377 -5.25 19.52 15.10
C GLN A 377 -4.80 20.13 13.76
N SER A 378 -4.80 19.32 12.69
CA SER A 378 -4.50 19.75 11.32
C SER A 378 -5.05 18.75 10.31
N GLY A 379 -5.00 19.10 9.02
CA GLY A 379 -5.33 18.19 7.92
C GLY A 379 -4.48 16.90 7.93
N LEU A 380 -3.25 16.94 8.47
CA LEU A 380 -2.41 15.73 8.60
C LEU A 380 -3.09 14.65 9.46
N GLU A 381 -3.80 15.02 10.54
CA GLU A 381 -4.47 14.04 11.40
C GLU A 381 -5.71 13.42 10.75
N THR A 382 -6.33 14.11 9.79
CA THR A 382 -7.43 13.56 8.98
C THR A 382 -6.94 12.85 7.72
N GLY A 383 -5.66 12.99 7.39
CA GLY A 383 -5.07 12.57 6.13
C GLY A 383 -5.43 13.48 4.95
N TRP A 384 -6.03 14.65 5.20
CA TRP A 384 -6.50 15.61 4.19
C TRP A 384 -5.67 16.89 4.25
N ASP A 385 -4.36 16.73 4.03
CA ASP A 385 -3.28 17.64 4.40
C ASP A 385 -3.53 19.12 4.08
N ASP A 386 -3.91 19.45 2.84
CA ASP A 386 -4.12 20.83 2.37
C ASP A 386 -5.60 21.17 2.13
N SER A 387 -6.52 20.41 2.74
CA SER A 387 -7.95 20.63 2.59
C SER A 387 -8.37 22.02 3.08
N PRO A 388 -9.28 22.73 2.36
CA PRO A 388 -9.75 24.05 2.79
C PRO A 388 -10.49 24.01 4.14
N ARG A 389 -10.90 22.82 4.57
CA ARG A 389 -11.47 22.57 5.90
C ARG A 389 -10.55 23.04 7.03
N PHE A 390 -9.23 23.08 6.83
CA PHE A 390 -8.25 23.40 7.87
C PHE A 390 -7.52 24.74 7.69
N ASP A 391 -7.89 25.54 6.68
CA ASP A 391 -7.22 26.81 6.36
C ASP A 391 -7.19 27.80 7.53
N ASP A 392 -8.24 27.80 8.38
CA ASP A 392 -8.34 28.68 9.55
C ASP A 392 -8.11 27.95 10.88
N GLY A 393 -7.44 26.80 10.85
CA GLY A 393 -6.99 26.08 12.05
C GLY A 393 -7.81 24.82 12.43
N PRO A 394 -7.59 24.30 13.66
CA PRO A 394 -8.16 23.02 14.11
C PRO A 394 -9.68 22.95 14.04
N THR A 395 -10.20 21.76 13.72
CA THR A 395 -11.64 21.52 13.57
C THR A 395 -12.12 20.31 14.36
N VAL A 396 -13.31 20.42 14.93
CA VAL A 396 -14.13 19.27 15.28
C VAL A 396 -14.63 18.68 13.96
N ALA A 397 -13.87 17.71 13.47
CA ALA A 397 -13.94 17.22 12.10
C ALA A 397 -14.97 16.09 11.95
N CYS A 398 -15.90 16.22 11.01
CA CYS A 398 -16.98 15.25 10.77
C CYS A 398 -16.43 13.85 10.51
N ASP A 399 -15.37 13.74 9.70
CA ASP A 399 -14.72 12.49 9.32
C ASP A 399 -14.10 11.75 10.52
N ILE A 400 -13.23 12.40 11.30
CA ILE A 400 -12.60 11.78 12.49
C ILE A 400 -13.64 11.26 13.47
N ASN A 401 -14.67 12.06 13.76
CA ASN A 401 -15.74 11.67 14.68
C ASN A 401 -16.55 10.48 14.14
N SER A 402 -16.75 10.42 12.81
CA SER A 402 -17.42 9.31 12.14
C SER A 402 -16.59 8.02 12.21
N TYR A 403 -15.29 8.10 11.93
CA TYR A 403 -14.40 6.95 12.03
C TYR A 403 -14.28 6.44 13.46
N LEU A 404 -14.21 7.35 14.44
CA LEU A 404 -14.18 7.00 15.85
C LEU A 404 -15.48 6.29 16.28
N LEU A 405 -16.64 6.78 15.82
CA LEU A 405 -17.93 6.11 16.04
C LEU A 405 -17.93 4.69 15.44
N MET A 406 -17.43 4.53 14.21
CA MET A 406 -17.29 3.21 13.59
C MET A 406 -16.36 2.29 14.39
N GLN A 407 -15.27 2.82 14.95
CA GLN A 407 -14.36 2.05 15.82
C GLN A 407 -15.00 1.67 17.16
N MET A 408 -15.81 2.54 17.78
CA MET A 408 -16.58 2.21 18.98
C MET A 408 -17.55 1.06 18.73
N ARG A 409 -18.28 1.10 17.60
CA ARG A 409 -19.17 0.01 17.16
C ARG A 409 -18.41 -1.27 16.88
N ALA A 410 -17.20 -1.16 16.29
CA ALA A 410 -16.33 -2.32 16.11
C ALA A 410 -15.91 -2.94 17.44
N CYS A 411 -15.59 -2.13 18.46
CA CYS A 411 -15.30 -2.64 19.80
C CYS A 411 -16.51 -3.40 20.39
N ALA A 412 -17.72 -2.87 20.21
CA ALA A 412 -18.94 -3.55 20.65
C ALA A 412 -19.12 -4.91 19.97
N GLU A 413 -19.00 -4.95 18.64
CA GLU A 413 -19.19 -6.18 17.87
C GLU A 413 -18.09 -7.23 18.13
N LEU A 414 -16.82 -6.82 18.18
CA LEU A 414 -15.74 -7.75 18.52
C LEU A 414 -15.90 -8.30 19.95
N SER A 415 -16.34 -7.47 20.91
CA SER A 415 -16.64 -7.94 22.27
C SER A 415 -17.75 -8.99 22.25
N ARG A 416 -18.79 -8.79 21.45
CA ARG A 416 -19.89 -9.76 21.28
C ARG A 416 -19.40 -11.07 20.66
N MET A 417 -18.59 -10.99 19.61
CA MET A 417 -18.00 -12.17 18.96
C MET A 417 -17.10 -12.99 19.91
N LEU A 418 -16.46 -12.34 20.87
CA LEU A 418 -15.64 -12.97 21.92
C LEU A 418 -16.45 -13.43 23.15
N GLY A 419 -17.78 -13.30 23.14
CA GLY A 419 -18.65 -13.69 24.25
C GLY A 419 -18.74 -12.69 25.40
N ASN A 420 -18.12 -11.50 25.27
CA ASN A 420 -18.11 -10.45 26.28
C ASN A 420 -19.31 -9.51 26.14
N THR A 421 -20.53 -10.03 26.29
CA THR A 421 -21.79 -9.29 26.03
C THR A 421 -21.93 -8.02 26.87
N GLY A 422 -21.58 -8.06 28.16
CA GLY A 422 -21.67 -6.87 29.02
C GLY A 422 -20.67 -5.76 28.70
N GLU A 423 -19.52 -6.07 28.07
CA GLU A 423 -18.63 -5.06 27.49
C GLU A 423 -19.21 -4.54 26.17
N ALA A 424 -19.75 -5.44 25.34
CA ALA A 424 -20.38 -5.09 24.06
C ALA A 424 -21.50 -4.04 24.26
N ASP A 425 -22.39 -4.26 25.22
CA ASP A 425 -23.50 -3.34 25.51
C ASP A 425 -23.01 -1.97 26.02
N ARG A 426 -21.90 -1.95 26.77
CA ARG A 426 -21.29 -0.69 27.23
C ARG A 426 -20.67 0.12 26.09
N HIS A 427 -19.96 -0.55 25.18
CA HIS A 427 -19.42 0.09 23.97
C HIS A 427 -20.55 0.61 23.07
N GLU A 428 -21.60 -0.18 22.90
CA GLU A 428 -22.79 0.18 22.10
C GLU A 428 -23.50 1.42 22.68
N ALA A 429 -23.77 1.42 23.98
CA ALA A 429 -24.41 2.55 24.64
C ALA A 429 -23.55 3.82 24.61
N HIS A 430 -22.22 3.69 24.64
CA HIS A 430 -21.31 4.82 24.48
C HIS A 430 -21.35 5.37 23.05
N ALA A 431 -21.27 4.48 22.05
CA ALA A 431 -21.39 4.84 20.63
C ALA A 431 -22.72 5.56 20.35
N ASP A 432 -23.84 5.10 20.92
CA ASP A 432 -25.16 5.75 20.79
C ASP A 432 -25.17 7.19 21.31
N ARG A 433 -24.59 7.42 22.50
CA ARG A 433 -24.49 8.76 23.07
C ARG A 433 -23.61 9.66 22.22
N TYR A 434 -22.48 9.13 21.75
CA TYR A 434 -21.55 9.85 20.88
C TYR A 434 -22.21 10.24 19.54
N ALA A 435 -22.95 9.32 18.94
CA ALA A 435 -23.66 9.53 17.68
C ALA A 435 -24.76 10.61 17.81
N LYS A 436 -25.51 10.63 18.92
CA LYS A 436 -26.49 11.69 19.20
C LYS A 436 -25.82 13.06 19.31
N LEU A 437 -24.70 13.13 20.02
CA LEU A 437 -23.92 14.36 20.17
C LEU A 437 -23.38 14.88 18.82
N MET A 438 -22.98 13.98 17.92
CA MET A 438 -22.60 14.35 16.55
C MET A 438 -23.76 15.02 15.81
N VAL A 439 -24.98 14.49 15.91
CA VAL A 439 -26.19 15.11 15.32
C VAL A 439 -26.43 16.49 15.93
N GLU A 440 -26.42 16.60 17.25
CA GLU A 440 -26.68 17.85 17.96
C GLU A 440 -25.65 18.95 17.63
N THR A 441 -24.39 18.58 17.41
CA THR A 441 -23.29 19.54 17.22
C THR A 441 -23.00 19.86 15.76
N LEU A 442 -23.07 18.87 14.87
CA LEU A 442 -22.53 18.95 13.51
C LEU A 442 -23.61 19.04 12.44
N LEU A 443 -24.80 18.46 12.65
CA LEU A 443 -25.87 18.50 11.65
C LEU A 443 -26.47 19.90 11.54
N ASP A 444 -26.57 20.38 10.31
CA ASP A 444 -27.39 21.53 9.96
C ASP A 444 -28.66 21.04 9.29
N ARG A 445 -29.79 21.13 10.02
CA ARG A 445 -31.08 20.63 9.55
C ARG A 445 -31.67 21.41 8.38
N GLU A 446 -31.20 22.64 8.12
CA GLU A 446 -31.65 23.41 6.95
C GLU A 446 -31.09 22.80 5.67
N THR A 447 -29.80 22.46 5.68
CA THR A 447 -29.10 21.89 4.52
C THR A 447 -29.12 20.36 4.49
N GLY A 448 -29.38 19.71 5.62
CA GLY A 448 -29.25 18.26 5.80
C GLY A 448 -27.79 17.77 5.84
N LEU A 449 -26.81 18.69 5.81
CA LEU A 449 -25.38 18.37 5.79
C LEU A 449 -24.77 18.48 7.18
N PHE A 450 -23.72 17.69 7.42
CA PHE A 450 -22.88 17.84 8.60
C PHE A 450 -21.72 18.80 8.30
N TRP A 451 -21.50 19.77 9.18
CA TRP A 451 -20.42 20.73 9.04
C TRP A 451 -19.40 20.55 10.15
N ASP A 452 -18.12 20.52 9.76
CA ASP A 452 -17.02 20.68 10.70
C ASP A 452 -17.23 21.96 11.52
N ARG A 453 -16.76 21.98 12.77
CA ARG A 453 -16.80 23.17 13.63
C ARG A 453 -15.41 23.65 13.95
N ARG A 454 -15.17 24.96 13.90
CA ARG A 454 -13.92 25.56 14.39
C ARG A 454 -13.78 25.30 15.89
N VAL A 455 -12.61 24.86 16.33
CA VAL A 455 -12.36 24.62 17.76
C VAL A 455 -12.40 25.93 18.57
N LYS A 456 -11.98 27.05 17.94
CA LYS A 456 -11.87 28.36 18.59
C LYS A 456 -13.20 28.90 19.11
N ASP A 457 -14.26 28.83 18.30
CA ASP A 457 -15.53 29.52 18.55
C ASP A 457 -16.77 28.70 18.17
N GLY A 458 -16.62 27.47 17.70
CA GLY A 458 -17.72 26.60 17.31
C GLY A 458 -18.39 26.98 15.99
N THR A 459 -17.86 27.94 15.23
CA THR A 459 -18.45 28.35 13.96
C THR A 459 -18.39 27.21 12.91
N PRO A 460 -19.44 27.04 12.07
CA PRO A 460 -19.43 26.04 11.01
C PRO A 460 -18.39 26.35 9.93
N VAL A 461 -17.66 25.32 9.50
CA VAL A 461 -16.79 25.37 8.33
C VAL A 461 -17.62 25.00 7.09
N LYS A 462 -18.14 26.00 6.39
CA LYS A 462 -19.06 25.83 5.25
C LYS A 462 -18.33 25.49 3.94
N VAL A 463 -17.50 24.44 3.97
CA VAL A 463 -16.83 23.88 2.79
C VAL A 463 -17.43 22.52 2.48
N LYS A 464 -18.11 22.39 1.33
CA LYS A 464 -18.69 21.11 0.89
C LYS A 464 -17.59 20.15 0.48
N THR A 465 -17.41 19.11 1.30
CA THR A 465 -16.51 17.98 1.03
C THR A 465 -17.21 16.66 1.34
N PRO A 466 -16.68 15.50 0.92
CA PRO A 466 -17.28 14.21 1.29
C PRO A 466 -17.39 13.97 2.80
N ALA A 467 -16.63 14.70 3.63
CA ALA A 467 -16.71 14.62 5.09
C ALA A 467 -18.11 14.99 5.63
N CYS A 468 -18.87 15.81 4.90
CA CYS A 468 -20.24 16.19 5.24
C CYS A 468 -21.21 15.01 5.32
N PHE A 469 -20.87 13.87 4.71
CA PHE A 469 -21.73 12.69 4.64
C PHE A 469 -21.24 11.51 5.48
N LEU A 470 -19.99 11.54 5.96
CA LEU A 470 -19.42 10.45 6.75
C LEU A 470 -20.19 10.14 8.05
N PRO A 471 -20.82 11.11 8.76
CA PRO A 471 -21.68 10.79 9.89
C PRO A 471 -22.85 9.87 9.51
N MET A 472 -23.42 10.05 8.32
CA MET A 472 -24.50 9.20 7.80
C MET A 472 -24.00 7.77 7.56
N LEU A 473 -22.80 7.62 6.98
CA LEU A 473 -22.15 6.33 6.81
C LEU A 473 -21.91 5.64 8.16
N ALA A 474 -21.38 6.38 9.14
CA ALA A 474 -21.12 5.91 10.50
C ALA A 474 -22.38 5.53 11.29
N GLY A 475 -23.57 5.93 10.82
CA GLY A 475 -24.85 5.52 11.38
C GLY A 475 -25.32 6.38 12.55
N VAL A 476 -25.17 7.70 12.42
CA VAL A 476 -25.81 8.64 13.34
C VAL A 476 -27.34 8.56 13.28
N PRO A 477 -28.05 8.84 14.38
CA PRO A 477 -29.51 8.67 14.46
C PRO A 477 -30.27 9.83 13.80
N ILE A 478 -30.27 9.88 12.47
CA ILE A 478 -31.11 10.77 11.66
C ILE A 478 -32.19 9.97 10.92
N ALA A 479 -33.25 10.64 10.47
CA ALA A 479 -34.29 9.97 9.70
C ALA A 479 -33.78 9.56 8.31
N ASP A 480 -34.19 8.39 7.81
CA ASP A 480 -33.81 7.94 6.46
C ASP A 480 -34.20 8.94 5.37
N ALA A 481 -35.34 9.62 5.53
CA ALA A 481 -35.78 10.66 4.62
C ALA A 481 -34.83 11.88 4.60
N GLU A 482 -34.29 12.27 5.76
CA GLU A 482 -33.31 13.36 5.91
C GLU A 482 -31.97 12.98 5.24
N MET A 483 -31.47 11.77 5.50
CA MET A 483 -30.28 11.22 4.83
C MET A 483 -30.45 11.20 3.30
N ARG A 484 -31.55 10.62 2.80
CA ARG A 484 -31.84 10.50 1.36
C ARG A 484 -32.09 11.85 0.69
N ALA A 485 -32.57 12.86 1.43
CA ALA A 485 -32.72 14.21 0.92
C ALA A 485 -31.35 14.84 0.66
N ALA A 486 -30.45 14.81 1.65
CA ALA A 486 -29.09 15.33 1.53
C ALA A 486 -28.26 14.62 0.44
N ILE A 487 -28.38 13.30 0.32
CA ILE A 487 -27.73 12.53 -0.76
C ILE A 487 -28.21 13.01 -2.13
N ARG A 488 -29.52 13.22 -2.31
CA ARG A 488 -30.08 13.66 -3.60
C ARG A 488 -29.73 15.11 -3.94
N SER A 489 -29.78 16.01 -2.97
CA SER A 489 -29.54 17.44 -3.22
C SER A 489 -28.07 17.75 -3.50
N GLU A 490 -27.15 16.96 -2.93
CA GLU A 490 -25.71 17.26 -2.95
C GLU A 490 -24.87 16.10 -3.51
N LEU A 491 -24.89 14.92 -2.86
CA LEU A 491 -23.96 13.83 -3.21
C LEU A 491 -24.17 13.29 -4.64
N LEU A 492 -25.43 13.19 -5.08
CA LEU A 492 -25.84 12.76 -6.42
C LEU A 492 -26.04 13.93 -7.40
N ASN A 493 -25.80 15.17 -6.96
CA ASN A 493 -25.95 16.35 -7.80
C ASN A 493 -24.74 16.51 -8.73
N PRO A 494 -24.93 16.50 -10.07
CA PRO A 494 -23.83 16.65 -11.02
C PRO A 494 -23.05 17.97 -10.91
N ALA A 495 -23.69 19.03 -10.42
CA ALA A 495 -23.05 20.32 -10.19
C ALA A 495 -22.24 20.37 -8.89
N SER A 496 -22.43 19.41 -7.97
CA SER A 496 -21.75 19.39 -6.67
C SER A 496 -20.77 18.22 -6.54
N PHE A 497 -21.23 16.99 -6.27
CA PHE A 497 -20.33 15.85 -6.08
C PHE A 497 -20.40 14.78 -7.19
N PHE A 498 -21.38 14.83 -8.10
CA PHE A 498 -21.60 13.77 -9.10
C PHE A 498 -21.26 14.19 -10.53
N GLY A 499 -20.28 15.07 -10.69
CA GLY A 499 -19.81 15.56 -12.00
C GLY A 499 -19.06 14.52 -12.82
N SER A 500 -18.06 14.94 -13.62
CA SER A 500 -17.33 14.07 -14.54
C SER A 500 -16.73 12.83 -13.86
N MET A 501 -16.09 13.01 -12.72
CA MET A 501 -15.65 11.94 -11.83
C MET A 501 -16.31 12.14 -10.46
N PRO A 502 -17.11 11.18 -9.98
CA PRO A 502 -17.83 11.35 -8.72
C PRO A 502 -16.92 11.57 -7.52
N PHE A 503 -17.46 12.26 -6.53
CA PHE A 503 -16.96 12.45 -5.18
C PHE A 503 -15.58 13.14 -5.11
N PRO A 504 -15.42 14.34 -5.71
CA PRO A 504 -14.22 15.13 -5.52
C PRO A 504 -14.01 15.49 -4.04
N SER A 505 -12.76 15.70 -3.64
CA SER A 505 -12.38 16.09 -2.26
C SER A 505 -13.00 17.41 -1.81
N VAL A 506 -13.35 18.27 -2.76
CA VAL A 506 -14.16 19.50 -2.59
C VAL A 506 -15.20 19.50 -3.71
N ALA A 507 -16.45 19.84 -3.41
CA ALA A 507 -17.51 19.88 -4.41
C ALA A 507 -17.20 20.82 -5.59
N TYR A 508 -17.66 20.49 -6.79
CA TYR A 508 -17.43 21.27 -8.01
C TYR A 508 -17.96 22.71 -7.94
N ASP A 509 -19.03 22.94 -7.17
CA ASP A 509 -19.67 24.24 -7.01
C ASP A 509 -19.09 25.09 -5.86
N GLN A 510 -18.00 24.64 -5.23
CA GLN A 510 -17.30 25.41 -4.20
C GLN A 510 -16.27 26.37 -4.79
N ALA A 511 -16.20 27.58 -4.26
CA ALA A 511 -15.19 28.56 -4.65
C ALA A 511 -13.74 28.11 -4.36
N SER A 512 -13.55 27.20 -3.40
CA SER A 512 -12.24 26.65 -3.05
C SER A 512 -11.81 25.47 -3.93
N TYR A 513 -12.65 25.03 -4.86
CA TYR A 513 -12.40 23.90 -5.76
C TYR A 513 -11.24 24.16 -6.71
N GLN A 514 -10.26 23.25 -6.72
CA GLN A 514 -9.06 23.26 -7.55
C GLN A 514 -8.75 21.84 -8.02
N PRO A 515 -9.04 21.49 -9.30
CA PRO A 515 -9.01 20.10 -9.80
C PRO A 515 -7.62 19.46 -9.82
N ASP A 516 -6.55 20.27 -9.79
CA ASP A 516 -5.16 19.80 -9.87
C ASP A 516 -4.43 19.85 -8.51
N LYS A 517 -5.13 20.24 -7.44
CA LYS A 517 -4.51 20.47 -6.13
C LYS A 517 -5.02 19.50 -5.08
N CYS A 518 -4.30 18.41 -4.90
CA CYS A 518 -4.34 17.50 -3.74
C CYS A 518 -5.75 17.35 -3.09
N TRP A 519 -6.01 17.87 -1.89
CA TRP A 519 -7.29 17.77 -1.17
C TRP A 519 -8.27 18.92 -1.45
N ARG A 520 -8.12 19.62 -2.57
CA ARG A 520 -8.95 20.77 -2.95
C ARG A 520 -9.84 20.54 -4.16
N GLY A 521 -9.95 19.34 -4.69
CA GLY A 521 -10.75 19.09 -5.89
C GLY A 521 -10.57 17.72 -6.52
N PRO A 522 -9.36 17.14 -6.58
CA PRO A 522 -9.19 15.76 -7.05
C PRO A 522 -10.08 14.75 -6.34
N THR A 523 -10.45 13.68 -7.05
CA THR A 523 -11.11 12.51 -6.49
C THR A 523 -10.07 11.55 -5.92
N TRP A 524 -10.20 11.26 -4.63
CA TRP A 524 -9.38 10.27 -3.91
C TRP A 524 -10.17 8.98 -3.76
N LEU A 525 -9.70 7.90 -4.39
CA LEU A 525 -10.42 6.62 -4.46
C LEU A 525 -10.85 6.05 -3.10
N PRO A 526 -10.04 6.13 -2.02
CA PRO A 526 -10.46 5.71 -0.69
C PRO A 526 -11.74 6.41 -0.22
N VAL A 527 -11.80 7.74 -0.37
CA VAL A 527 -12.94 8.56 0.07
C VAL A 527 -14.14 8.36 -0.86
N ALA A 528 -13.91 8.29 -2.16
CA ALA A 528 -14.94 7.96 -3.14
C ALA A 528 -15.58 6.60 -2.85
N TYR A 529 -14.79 5.61 -2.44
CA TYR A 529 -15.30 4.29 -2.03
C TYR A 529 -16.16 4.36 -0.78
N LEU A 530 -15.82 5.19 0.22
CA LEU A 530 -16.70 5.42 1.37
C LEU A 530 -18.05 6.03 0.97
N MET A 531 -18.07 6.90 -0.05
CA MET A 531 -19.33 7.44 -0.58
C MET A 531 -20.17 6.37 -1.30
N LEU A 532 -19.52 5.42 -2.00
CA LEU A 532 -20.22 4.26 -2.55
C LEU A 532 -20.88 3.41 -1.45
N LEU A 533 -20.18 3.16 -0.34
CA LEU A 533 -20.75 2.45 0.81
C LEU A 533 -21.95 3.19 1.41
N LEU A 534 -21.94 4.52 1.41
CA LEU A 534 -23.08 5.32 1.84
C LEU A 534 -24.27 5.18 0.88
N LEU A 535 -24.02 5.21 -0.44
CA LEU A 535 -25.07 5.03 -1.43
C LEU A 535 -25.71 3.64 -1.32
N ASP A 536 -24.91 2.58 -1.13
CA ASP A 536 -25.44 1.23 -0.89
C ASP A 536 -26.26 1.18 0.40
N LYS A 537 -25.75 1.76 1.50
CA LYS A 537 -26.48 1.84 2.78
C LYS A 537 -27.81 2.57 2.65
N ALA A 538 -27.87 3.59 1.79
CA ALA A 538 -29.07 4.35 1.49
C ALA A 538 -29.93 3.74 0.37
N ALA A 539 -29.61 2.54 -0.11
CA ALA A 539 -30.28 1.81 -1.19
C ALA A 539 -30.44 2.64 -2.48
N TYR A 540 -29.34 3.26 -2.93
CA TYR A 540 -29.18 3.89 -4.25
C TYR A 540 -28.35 2.98 -5.17
N ASP A 541 -28.79 1.73 -5.35
CA ASP A 541 -28.00 0.69 -6.01
C ASP A 541 -27.60 1.06 -7.45
N VAL A 542 -28.50 1.70 -8.20
CA VAL A 542 -28.28 2.11 -9.59
C VAL A 542 -27.24 3.22 -9.66
N GLU A 543 -27.38 4.26 -8.84
CA GLU A 543 -26.47 5.39 -8.80
C GLU A 543 -25.09 4.98 -8.26
N ALA A 544 -25.06 4.11 -7.25
CA ALA A 544 -23.83 3.53 -6.72
C ALA A 544 -23.10 2.71 -7.81
N MET A 545 -23.81 1.87 -8.57
CA MET A 545 -23.22 1.12 -9.68
C MET A 545 -22.74 2.04 -10.82
N ASN A 546 -23.46 3.12 -11.11
CA ASN A 546 -22.99 4.11 -12.08
C ASN A 546 -21.69 4.79 -11.61
N ALA A 547 -21.64 5.22 -10.34
CA ALA A 547 -20.45 5.81 -9.76
C ALA A 547 -19.26 4.84 -9.74
N ARG A 548 -19.46 3.56 -9.37
CA ARG A 548 -18.44 2.50 -9.48
C ARG A 548 -17.84 2.44 -10.88
N ARG A 549 -18.70 2.41 -11.91
CA ARG A 549 -18.27 2.34 -13.32
C ARG A 549 -17.51 3.59 -13.74
N LEU A 550 -17.93 4.79 -13.33
CA LEU A 550 -17.21 6.03 -13.64
C LEU A 550 -15.82 6.05 -13.00
N LEU A 551 -15.71 5.73 -11.72
CA LEU A 551 -14.44 5.67 -10.99
C LEU A 551 -13.52 4.61 -11.58
N TYR A 552 -14.04 3.40 -11.82
CA TYR A 552 -13.27 2.30 -12.41
C TYR A 552 -12.75 2.65 -13.80
N ARG A 553 -13.61 3.19 -14.68
CA ARG A 553 -13.21 3.62 -16.03
C ARG A 553 -12.14 4.70 -16.00
N ALA A 554 -12.18 5.63 -15.04
CA ALA A 554 -11.13 6.65 -14.91
C ALA A 554 -9.75 6.01 -14.67
N ILE A 555 -9.67 5.02 -13.77
CA ILE A 555 -8.43 4.28 -13.49
C ILE A 555 -7.95 3.51 -14.74
N ILE A 556 -8.85 2.74 -15.37
CA ILE A 556 -8.50 1.96 -16.57
C ILE A 556 -8.05 2.87 -17.72
N ARG A 557 -8.73 4.00 -17.93
CA ARG A 557 -8.43 4.97 -19.00
C ARG A 557 -7.20 5.83 -18.73
N ASP A 558 -6.79 6.01 -17.48
CA ASP A 558 -5.48 6.56 -17.15
C ASP A 558 -4.39 5.54 -17.51
N GLY A 559 -4.59 4.28 -17.14
CA GLY A 559 -3.65 3.19 -17.40
C GLY A 559 -2.56 3.05 -16.35
N ASN A 560 -2.48 3.95 -15.37
CA ASN A 560 -1.56 3.87 -14.24
C ASN A 560 -2.32 3.87 -12.90
N ILE A 561 -1.61 3.40 -11.87
CA ILE A 561 -2.08 3.46 -10.50
C ILE A 561 -1.50 4.72 -9.87
N ARG A 562 -2.38 5.65 -9.53
CA ARG A 562 -2.04 6.99 -9.04
C ARG A 562 -2.72 7.26 -7.70
N GLU A 563 -2.22 8.24 -6.97
CA GLU A 563 -2.67 8.53 -5.61
C GLU A 563 -4.08 9.11 -5.57
N PHE A 564 -4.36 10.04 -6.48
CA PHE A 564 -5.64 10.71 -6.70
C PHE A 564 -5.78 11.11 -8.16
N PHE A 565 -6.98 11.51 -8.59
CA PHE A 565 -7.27 11.82 -9.99
C PHE A 565 -7.90 13.19 -10.10
N ASN A 566 -7.47 13.99 -11.08
CA ASN A 566 -8.15 15.23 -11.44
C ASN A 566 -9.61 14.88 -11.75
N SER A 567 -10.55 15.45 -11.00
CA SER A 567 -11.94 15.04 -11.05
C SER A 567 -12.68 15.59 -12.28
N GLN A 568 -12.13 16.54 -13.04
CA GLN A 568 -12.68 16.98 -14.32
C GLN A 568 -12.17 16.13 -15.48
N THR A 569 -10.86 15.91 -15.53
CA THR A 569 -10.21 15.28 -16.68
C THR A 569 -10.11 13.77 -16.52
N GLY A 570 -9.98 13.25 -15.29
CA GLY A 570 -9.67 11.86 -14.98
C GLY A 570 -8.19 11.50 -15.10
N GLU A 571 -7.29 12.49 -15.18
CA GLU A 571 -5.84 12.28 -15.18
C GLU A 571 -5.34 11.96 -13.76
N GLY A 572 -4.50 10.93 -13.63
CA GLY A 572 -3.94 10.51 -12.35
C GLY A 572 -2.75 11.38 -11.91
N LEU A 573 -2.75 11.76 -10.64
CA LEU A 573 -1.82 12.69 -9.99
C LEU A 573 -1.18 12.04 -8.74
N GLY A 574 -0.25 12.75 -8.09
CA GLY A 574 0.41 12.30 -6.85
C GLY A 574 1.33 11.08 -7.04
N ALA A 575 1.50 10.27 -6.00
CA ALA A 575 2.36 9.09 -6.04
C ALA A 575 1.92 8.04 -7.08
N CYS A 576 2.90 7.35 -7.68
CA CYS A 576 2.66 6.18 -8.54
C CYS A 576 2.58 4.89 -7.71
N GLU A 577 1.97 3.85 -8.28
CA GLU A 577 1.84 2.52 -7.66
C GLU A 577 1.20 2.58 -6.25
N GLN A 578 0.25 3.50 -6.06
CA GLN A 578 -0.41 3.70 -4.77
C GLN A 578 -1.33 2.53 -4.42
N GLY A 579 -1.02 1.86 -3.31
CA GLY A 579 -1.67 0.62 -2.90
C GLY A 579 -3.15 0.77 -2.53
N TRP A 580 -3.59 1.90 -1.98
CA TRP A 580 -5.04 2.09 -1.77
C TRP A 580 -5.81 2.15 -3.09
N THR A 581 -5.20 2.68 -4.16
CA THR A 581 -5.86 2.85 -5.45
C THR A 581 -5.93 1.50 -6.12
N ALA A 582 -4.83 0.75 -6.05
CA ALA A 582 -4.81 -0.65 -6.45
C ALA A 582 -5.90 -1.47 -5.73
N ALA A 583 -6.04 -1.32 -4.40
CA ALA A 583 -7.03 -2.06 -3.63
C ALA A 583 -8.46 -1.68 -3.99
N VAL A 584 -8.76 -0.38 -4.10
CA VAL A 584 -10.09 0.09 -4.52
C VAL A 584 -10.39 -0.33 -5.97
N CYS A 585 -9.42 -0.27 -6.88
CA CYS A 585 -9.59 -0.71 -8.27
C CYS A 585 -10.01 -2.19 -8.34
N LEU A 586 -9.29 -3.07 -7.64
CA LEU A 586 -9.63 -4.50 -7.56
C LEU A 586 -11.01 -4.72 -6.93
N LYS A 587 -11.33 -3.97 -5.87
CA LYS A 587 -12.65 -4.04 -5.22
C LYS A 587 -13.77 -3.63 -6.16
N LEU A 588 -13.62 -2.52 -6.89
CA LEU A 588 -14.57 -2.05 -7.90
C LEU A 588 -14.75 -3.09 -9.02
N HIS A 589 -13.67 -3.67 -9.52
CA HIS A 589 -13.71 -4.71 -10.55
C HIS A 589 -14.61 -5.89 -10.14
N LEU A 590 -14.40 -6.39 -8.92
CA LEU A 590 -15.16 -7.51 -8.38
C LEU A 590 -16.64 -7.18 -8.16
N GLU A 591 -16.92 -5.99 -7.61
CA GLU A 591 -18.31 -5.52 -7.39
C GLU A 591 -19.06 -5.30 -8.71
N ILE A 592 -18.41 -4.76 -9.74
CA ILE A 592 -18.98 -4.59 -11.08
C ILE A 592 -19.24 -5.95 -11.73
N SER A 593 -18.30 -6.89 -11.61
CA SER A 593 -18.38 -8.22 -12.21
C SER A 593 -19.43 -9.11 -11.55
N ALA A 594 -19.60 -9.01 -10.23
CA ALA A 594 -20.61 -9.79 -9.50
C ALA A 594 -22.05 -9.46 -9.94
N GLN A 595 -22.33 -8.20 -10.30
CA GLN A 595 -23.66 -7.80 -10.77
C GLN A 595 -23.91 -8.13 -12.24
N THR A 596 -22.90 -8.12 -13.11
CA THR A 596 -23.06 -8.51 -14.52
C THR A 596 -23.31 -10.01 -14.68
N GLY A 597 -22.76 -10.83 -13.77
CA GLY A 597 -23.04 -12.28 -13.70
C GLY A 597 -24.52 -12.61 -13.40
N ASN A 598 -25.26 -11.70 -12.74
CA ASN A 598 -26.69 -11.87 -12.45
C ASN A 598 -27.64 -11.37 -13.56
N ILE A 599 -27.11 -10.83 -14.68
CA ILE A 599 -27.93 -10.27 -15.77
C ILE A 599 -28.04 -11.24 -16.97
N VAL A 600 -27.32 -12.36 -16.99
CA VAL A 600 -27.50 -13.43 -18.00
C VAL A 600 -28.41 -14.52 -17.44
N GLY A 601 -29.65 -14.16 -17.13
CA GLY A 601 -30.60 -15.08 -16.49
C GLY A 601 -32.07 -14.67 -16.62
N LEU A 602 -32.43 -13.86 -17.62
CA LEU A 602 -33.83 -13.58 -17.97
C LEU A 602 -33.97 -13.49 -19.48
N THR A 603 -33.83 -14.63 -20.16
CA THR A 603 -34.53 -14.85 -21.42
C THR A 603 -35.81 -15.62 -21.10
N HIS A 604 -36.92 -14.87 -21.06
CA HIS A 604 -38.23 -15.44 -21.33
C HIS A 604 -38.13 -16.29 -22.61
N LYS A 605 -38.41 -17.58 -22.50
CA LYS A 605 -39.02 -18.32 -23.59
C LYS A 605 -40.44 -18.65 -23.15
N GLU A 606 -41.37 -17.94 -23.77
CA GLU A 606 -42.74 -18.40 -23.91
C GLU A 606 -42.75 -19.69 -24.75
N THR A 607 -43.70 -20.56 -24.38
CA THR A 607 -44.07 -21.88 -24.92
C THR A 607 -43.12 -23.05 -24.66
#